data_AF-A0A4R6DJM0-F1
#
_entry.id   AF-A0A4R6DJM0-F1
#
_cell.length_a   1.000
_cell.length_b   1.000
_cell.length_c   1.000
_cell.angle_alpha   90.00
_cell.angle_beta   90.00
_cell.angle_gamma   90.00
#
_symmetry.space_group_name_H-M   'P 1'
#
loop_
_entity.id
_entity.type
_entity.pdbx_description
1 polymer ?
#
loop_
_entity_poly.entity_id
_entity_poly.type
_entity_poly.pdbx_seq_one_letter_code
_entity_poly.pdbx_strand_id
1 'polypeptide(L)'
;MIPGDSFMRGPLPPAAGMDDPAALRRAIRKGEFRGFTNLVARNHVQANLMILPAEHADAFEAYCRRNAAALPLLARSRPGEVGMPQLAADLDLRRDVGGYMVFREGKLVATPADIRELWREDFVAFAIGCSFSFERVLQVEGVRLRHLDEGNVSAMYVTDIETVPAGRFGGPLVVSMRALTAADAIRATIVSARHPQFHGAPIHLGMPQAIGIDDLARPYGGHGLTSLRADELPVFWPCGATAQLAALRAALPLCITHYKAHMLVTDLPIADVVGAPAGWGPGHAQEPPSSSFIHTSAHNTDTPAAAPATAPRPGGQQE
;
A
#
# COMPACT_ATOMS: atom_id res chain seq x y z
N MET A 1 -9.37 23.06 9.37
CA MET A 1 -8.89 23.74 8.15
C MET A 1 -7.76 24.67 8.59
N ILE A 2 -6.52 24.46 8.15
CA ILE A 2 -5.42 25.37 8.50
C ILE A 2 -5.41 26.52 7.48
N PRO A 3 -5.37 27.79 7.91
CA PRO A 3 -5.22 28.93 7.00
C PRO A 3 -3.84 28.90 6.33
N GLY A 4 -3.78 29.02 4.99
CA GLY A 4 -2.53 29.15 4.24
C GLY A 4 -2.08 27.94 3.42
N ASP A 5 -2.99 27.01 3.11
CA ASP A 5 -2.71 25.82 2.30
C ASP A 5 -2.26 26.17 0.87
N SER A 6 -0.96 26.40 0.70
CA SER A 6 -0.33 26.78 -0.58
C SER A 6 -0.34 25.65 -1.61
N PHE A 7 -0.73 24.44 -1.21
CA PHE A 7 -0.85 23.26 -2.10
C PHE A 7 -2.17 23.24 -2.90
N MET A 8 -3.13 24.14 -2.62
CA MET A 8 -4.45 24.19 -3.27
C MET A 8 -4.51 25.01 -4.58
N ARG A 9 -3.38 25.31 -5.23
CA ARG A 9 -3.39 26.12 -6.46
C ARG A 9 -3.60 25.28 -7.74
N GLY A 10 -4.89 25.11 -8.10
CA GLY A 10 -5.40 25.05 -9.49
C GLY A 10 -4.97 23.89 -10.41
N PRO A 11 -5.67 23.66 -11.53
CA PRO A 11 -5.41 22.52 -12.40
C PRO A 11 -4.06 22.68 -13.11
N LEU A 12 -3.20 21.68 -12.98
CA LEU A 12 -1.93 21.62 -13.69
C LEU A 12 -2.12 21.21 -15.16
N PRO A 13 -1.24 21.65 -16.07
CA PRO A 13 -1.30 21.31 -17.49
C PRO A 13 -1.28 19.78 -17.69
N PRO A 14 -1.76 19.28 -18.85
CA PRO A 14 -1.87 17.85 -19.10
C PRO A 14 -0.54 17.15 -18.80
N ALA A 15 -0.62 16.10 -17.98
CA ALA A 15 0.48 15.24 -17.54
C ALA A 15 1.09 14.39 -18.69
N ALA A 16 1.28 14.97 -19.87
CA ALA A 16 1.96 14.34 -20.98
C ALA A 16 3.47 14.34 -20.68
N GLY A 17 4.01 13.21 -20.20
CA GLY A 17 5.44 12.96 -20.17
C GLY A 17 6.11 12.75 -18.79
N MET A 18 5.35 12.61 -17.70
CA MET A 18 5.92 12.27 -16.38
C MET A 18 5.57 10.84 -15.92
N ASP A 19 5.77 9.87 -16.81
CA ASP A 19 5.61 8.44 -16.46
C ASP A 19 6.91 7.78 -15.98
N ASP A 20 8.07 8.41 -16.24
CA ASP A 20 9.35 8.00 -15.65
C ASP A 20 9.39 8.42 -14.16
N PRO A 21 9.38 7.46 -13.22
CA PRO A 21 9.36 7.75 -11.79
C PRO A 21 10.60 8.53 -11.33
N ALA A 22 11.76 8.26 -11.94
CA ALA A 22 13.00 8.95 -11.58
C ALA A 22 12.99 10.41 -12.05
N ALA A 23 12.50 10.68 -13.27
CA ALA A 23 12.30 12.06 -13.74
C ALA A 23 11.30 12.82 -12.87
N LEU A 24 10.19 12.17 -12.47
CA LEU A 24 9.19 12.77 -11.60
C LEU A 24 9.76 13.13 -10.22
N ARG A 25 10.50 12.22 -9.57
CA ARG A 25 11.18 12.53 -8.29
C ARG A 25 12.14 13.71 -8.44
N ARG A 26 12.92 13.76 -9.52
CA ARG A 26 13.82 14.91 -9.79
C ARG A 26 13.05 16.22 -9.98
N ALA A 27 11.92 16.20 -10.69
CA ALA A 27 11.07 17.39 -10.87
C ALA A 27 10.46 17.86 -9.54
N ILE A 28 9.99 16.93 -8.70
CA ILE A 28 9.51 17.22 -7.32
C ILE A 28 10.62 17.88 -6.51
N ARG A 29 11.81 17.27 -6.49
CA ARG A 29 12.99 17.73 -5.73
C ARG A 29 13.43 19.15 -6.11
N LYS A 30 13.29 19.53 -7.38
CA LYS A 30 13.57 20.89 -7.88
C LYS A 30 12.39 21.85 -7.72
N GLY A 31 11.21 21.34 -7.36
CA GLY A 31 9.97 22.10 -7.27
C GLY A 31 9.30 22.42 -8.60
N GLU A 32 9.73 21.78 -9.68
CA GLU A 32 9.16 21.88 -11.03
C GLU A 32 7.81 21.14 -11.12
N PHE A 33 7.59 20.13 -10.26
CA PHE A 33 6.30 19.46 -10.10
C PHE A 33 5.75 19.66 -8.69
N ARG A 34 4.53 20.19 -8.59
CA ARG A 34 3.81 20.46 -7.34
C ARG A 34 2.38 19.89 -7.32
N GLY A 35 2.07 19.00 -8.27
CA GLY A 35 0.75 18.41 -8.41
C GLY A 35 0.51 17.18 -7.56
N PHE A 36 -0.72 16.67 -7.63
CA PHE A 36 -1.07 15.36 -7.10
C PHE A 36 -0.43 14.26 -7.96
N THR A 37 0.07 13.21 -7.30
CA THR A 37 0.80 12.14 -7.98
C THR A 37 -0.11 11.04 -8.54
N ASN A 38 -1.43 11.13 -8.33
CA ASN A 38 -2.41 10.12 -8.77
C ASN A 38 -2.51 9.95 -10.29
N LEU A 39 -2.07 10.95 -11.07
CA LEU A 39 -2.17 10.94 -12.53
C LEU A 39 -0.82 10.79 -13.25
N VAL A 40 0.29 10.58 -12.54
CA VAL A 40 1.65 10.45 -13.07
C VAL A 40 2.30 9.15 -12.60
N ALA A 41 3.32 8.65 -13.31
CA ALA A 41 4.00 7.38 -13.02
C ALA A 41 3.02 6.22 -12.72
N ARG A 42 1.91 6.14 -13.48
CA ARG A 42 0.73 5.30 -13.13
C ARG A 42 0.98 3.80 -13.14
N ASN A 43 2.07 3.37 -13.77
CA ASN A 43 2.46 1.96 -13.84
C ASN A 43 3.49 1.57 -12.76
N HIS A 44 3.83 2.49 -11.86
CA HIS A 44 4.77 2.26 -10.77
C HIS A 44 4.06 2.32 -9.41
N VAL A 45 4.62 1.61 -8.43
CA VAL A 45 4.10 1.63 -7.07
C VAL A 45 4.32 3.02 -6.48
N GLN A 46 3.27 3.55 -5.86
CA GLN A 46 3.34 4.75 -5.04
C GLN A 46 3.03 4.38 -3.60
N ALA A 47 3.70 5.03 -2.66
CA ALA A 47 3.60 4.70 -1.25
C ALA A 47 3.21 5.92 -0.40
N ASN A 48 2.41 5.66 0.63
CA ASN A 48 2.30 6.53 1.79
C ASN A 48 3.64 6.54 2.54
N LEU A 49 4.02 7.71 3.04
CA LEU A 49 5.22 7.89 3.87
C LEU A 49 4.85 8.21 5.32
N MET A 50 5.51 7.51 6.25
CA MET A 50 5.53 7.79 7.69
C MET A 50 6.99 7.84 8.18
N ILE A 51 7.36 8.89 8.90
CA ILE A 51 8.70 9.08 9.48
C ILE A 51 8.55 9.42 10.97
N LEU A 52 9.30 8.71 11.81
CA LEU A 52 9.22 8.84 13.26
C LEU A 52 10.54 8.45 13.94
N PRO A 53 10.78 8.86 15.21
CA PRO A 53 11.96 8.45 15.98
C PRO A 53 12.10 6.94 16.14
N ALA A 54 13.34 6.44 16.12
CA ALA A 54 13.66 5.01 16.18
C ALA A 54 13.06 4.29 17.40
N GLU A 55 12.95 4.99 18.54
CA GLU A 55 12.32 4.46 19.77
C GLU A 55 10.86 4.02 19.58
N HIS A 56 10.18 4.50 18.54
CA HIS A 56 8.78 4.14 18.22
C HIS A 56 8.66 3.27 16.97
N ALA A 57 9.77 2.99 16.27
CA ALA A 57 9.79 2.30 14.99
C ALA A 57 9.30 0.85 15.08
N ASP A 58 9.77 0.09 16.08
CA ASP A 58 9.39 -1.32 16.20
C ASP A 58 7.90 -1.49 16.58
N ALA A 59 7.38 -0.59 17.42
CA ALA A 59 5.97 -0.54 17.75
C ALA A 59 5.11 -0.19 16.52
N PHE A 60 5.57 0.75 15.69
CA PHE A 60 4.87 1.10 14.46
C PHE A 60 4.90 -0.03 13.42
N GLU A 61 6.03 -0.72 13.27
CA GLU A 61 6.12 -1.90 12.39
C GLU A 61 5.19 -3.02 12.86
N ALA A 62 5.16 -3.31 14.16
CA ALA A 62 4.24 -4.27 14.73
C ALA A 62 2.77 -3.87 14.50
N TYR A 63 2.47 -2.57 14.62
CA TYR A 63 1.15 -2.02 14.32
C TYR A 63 0.77 -2.23 12.84
N CYS A 64 1.68 -1.94 11.90
CA CYS A 64 1.46 -2.18 10.48
C CYS A 64 1.22 -3.67 10.19
N ARG A 65 2.04 -4.57 10.75
CA ARG A 65 1.89 -6.02 10.55
C ARG A 65 0.57 -6.57 11.10
N ARG A 66 0.13 -6.09 12.28
CA ARG A 66 -1.15 -6.47 12.88
C ARG A 66 -2.37 -5.96 12.09
N ASN A 67 -2.18 -4.93 11.26
CA ASN A 67 -3.23 -4.28 10.48
C ASN A 67 -2.87 -4.24 8.98
N ALA A 68 -2.28 -5.32 8.46
CA ALA A 68 -1.62 -5.36 7.15
C ALA A 68 -2.52 -5.00 5.96
N ALA A 69 -3.84 -5.22 6.05
CA ALA A 69 -4.77 -4.80 5.01
C ALA A 69 -4.85 -3.27 4.89
N ALA A 70 -4.86 -2.54 6.00
CA ALA A 70 -4.84 -1.08 5.98
C ALA A 70 -3.43 -0.53 5.75
N LEU A 71 -2.42 -1.22 6.29
CA LEU A 71 -1.04 -0.77 6.38
C LEU A 71 -0.06 -1.76 5.76
N PRO A 72 -0.19 -2.08 4.45
CA PRO A 72 0.73 -3.00 3.79
C PRO A 72 2.13 -2.38 3.75
N LEU A 73 3.07 -2.92 4.53
CA LEU A 73 4.40 -2.36 4.65
C LEU A 73 5.27 -2.77 3.45
N LEU A 74 5.72 -1.80 2.66
CA LEU A 74 6.60 -2.05 1.50
C LEU A 74 8.07 -2.01 1.89
N ALA A 75 8.46 -1.06 2.73
CA ALA A 75 9.84 -0.90 3.18
C ALA A 75 9.95 -0.13 4.50
N ARG A 76 11.04 -0.40 5.22
CA ARG A 76 11.51 0.33 6.40
C ARG A 76 12.96 0.76 6.17
N SER A 77 13.32 1.98 6.52
CA SER A 77 14.70 2.47 6.49
C SER A 77 15.45 2.06 7.75
N ARG A 78 16.79 2.12 7.73
CA ARG A 78 17.54 2.16 8.99
C ARG A 78 17.41 3.56 9.61
N PRO A 79 17.67 3.72 10.93
CA PRO A 79 17.73 5.04 11.54
C PRO A 79 18.68 5.98 10.78
N GLY A 80 18.22 7.20 10.48
CA GLY A 80 18.99 8.26 9.84
C GLY A 80 19.11 8.16 8.32
N GLU A 81 18.85 6.98 7.74
CA GLU A 81 18.93 6.73 6.29
C GLU A 81 17.88 7.56 5.54
N VAL A 82 18.35 8.35 4.57
CA VAL A 82 17.48 9.20 3.74
C VAL A 82 16.98 8.49 2.48
N GLY A 83 17.56 7.33 2.14
CA GLY A 83 17.21 6.55 0.96
C GLY A 83 16.57 5.20 1.29
N MET A 84 15.94 4.60 0.28
CA MET A 84 15.48 3.21 0.29
C MET A 84 15.77 2.60 -1.10
N PRO A 85 17.01 2.13 -1.36
CA PRO A 85 17.42 1.64 -2.67
C PRO A 85 16.53 0.53 -3.24
N GLN A 86 15.91 -0.25 -2.37
CA GLN A 86 14.94 -1.29 -2.73
C GLN A 86 13.61 -0.75 -3.29
N LEU A 87 13.31 0.54 -3.09
CA LEU A 87 12.17 1.21 -3.70
C LEU A 87 12.58 2.07 -4.90
N ALA A 88 13.69 2.78 -4.79
CA ALA A 88 14.20 3.64 -5.84
C ALA A 88 15.67 3.95 -5.61
N ALA A 89 16.48 3.89 -6.68
CA ALA A 89 17.93 3.99 -6.58
C ALA A 89 18.41 5.38 -6.14
N ASP A 90 17.72 6.44 -6.57
CA ASP A 90 18.11 7.84 -6.33
C ASP A 90 17.24 8.55 -5.26
N LEU A 91 16.58 7.77 -4.41
CA LEU A 91 15.59 8.28 -3.46
C LEU A 91 16.20 9.12 -2.34
N ASP A 92 15.66 10.32 -2.13
CA ASP A 92 15.89 11.18 -0.97
C ASP A 92 14.54 11.52 -0.31
N LEU A 93 14.23 10.81 0.77
CA LEU A 93 12.99 10.90 1.57
C LEU A 93 12.73 12.29 2.16
N ARG A 94 13.73 13.19 2.12
CA ARG A 94 13.59 14.56 2.63
C ARG A 94 12.98 15.51 1.60
N ARG A 95 12.99 15.14 0.31
CA ARG A 95 12.67 16.04 -0.81
C ARG A 95 11.87 15.42 -1.95
N ASP A 96 11.79 14.10 -2.03
CA ASP A 96 11.19 13.42 -3.19
C ASP A 96 9.68 13.19 -3.07
N VAL A 97 9.07 13.81 -2.04
CA VAL A 97 7.62 13.88 -1.87
C VAL A 97 7.20 15.33 -2.09
N GLY A 98 6.12 15.54 -2.85
CA GLY A 98 5.67 16.88 -3.27
C GLY A 98 5.31 17.85 -2.13
N GLY A 99 5.05 17.31 -0.94
CA GLY A 99 4.87 18.03 0.31
C GLY A 99 4.87 17.08 1.51
N TYR A 100 5.03 17.63 2.71
CA TYR A 100 5.00 16.89 3.97
C TYR A 100 3.94 17.44 4.91
N MET A 101 3.59 16.67 5.93
CA MET A 101 2.81 17.09 7.09
C MET A 101 3.62 16.78 8.34
N VAL A 102 3.95 17.80 9.12
CA VAL A 102 4.76 17.70 10.33
C VAL A 102 3.86 17.79 11.54
N PHE A 103 3.87 16.75 12.37
CA PHE A 103 3.08 16.66 13.59
C PHE A 103 3.97 16.71 14.83
N ARG A 104 3.54 17.46 15.84
CA ARG A 104 4.13 17.47 17.19
C ARG A 104 3.03 17.24 18.20
N GLU A 105 3.19 16.23 19.05
CA GLU A 105 2.21 15.87 20.09
C GLU A 105 0.79 15.67 19.50
N GLY A 106 0.72 15.07 18.31
CA GLY A 106 -0.54 14.80 17.61
C GLY A 106 -1.17 16.01 16.93
N LYS A 107 -0.50 17.17 16.90
CA LYS A 107 -0.98 18.39 16.24
C LYS A 107 -0.17 18.69 14.99
N LEU A 108 -0.85 18.98 13.89
CA LEU A 108 -0.20 19.44 12.65
C LEU A 108 0.36 20.85 12.87
N VAL A 109 1.68 21.00 12.72
CA VAL A 109 2.39 22.28 12.98
C VAL A 109 2.96 22.92 11.72
N ALA A 110 3.25 22.16 10.68
CA ALA A 110 3.78 22.67 9.42
C ALA A 110 3.51 21.72 8.25
N THR A 111 3.52 22.27 7.03
CA THR A 111 3.39 21.51 5.79
C THR A 111 4.48 21.92 4.79
N PRO A 112 5.76 21.61 5.06
CA PRO A 112 6.85 22.05 4.20
C PRO A 112 6.94 21.21 2.93
N ALA A 113 7.63 21.74 1.91
CA ALA A 113 7.99 21.01 0.70
C ALA A 113 9.30 20.20 0.83
N ASP A 114 10.08 20.46 1.88
CA ASP A 114 11.41 19.92 2.14
C ASP A 114 11.58 19.78 3.65
N ILE A 115 12.11 18.66 4.12
CA ILE A 115 12.32 18.38 5.56
C ILE A 115 13.79 18.17 5.93
N ARG A 116 14.76 18.59 5.10
CA ARG A 116 16.20 18.44 5.40
C ARG A 116 16.60 19.04 6.75
N GLU A 117 16.07 20.22 7.07
CA GLU A 117 16.34 20.90 8.35
C GLU A 117 15.66 20.23 9.54
N LEU A 118 14.62 19.42 9.30
CA LEU A 118 13.92 18.66 10.34
C LEU A 118 14.47 17.24 10.51
N TRP A 119 15.29 16.77 9.58
CA TRP A 119 15.77 15.39 9.55
C TRP A 119 16.72 15.12 10.72
N ARG A 120 16.55 13.96 11.36
CA ARG A 120 17.35 13.52 12.51
C ARG A 120 18.00 12.18 12.22
N GLU A 121 19.14 11.93 12.86
CA GLU A 121 19.88 10.65 12.73
C GLU A 121 19.14 9.45 13.31
N ASP A 122 18.15 9.67 14.17
CA ASP A 122 17.32 8.61 14.74
C ASP A 122 15.99 8.42 13.99
N PHE A 123 15.75 9.11 12.87
CA PHE A 123 14.52 8.92 12.12
C PHE A 123 14.50 7.60 11.35
N VAL A 124 13.38 6.89 11.50
CA VAL A 124 13.04 5.71 10.70
C VAL A 124 11.86 6.07 9.82
N ALA A 125 11.99 5.79 8.54
CA ALA A 125 10.96 5.97 7.54
C ALA A 125 10.30 4.64 7.17
N PHE A 126 9.01 4.69 6.88
CA PHE A 126 8.18 3.57 6.45
C PHE A 126 7.46 3.96 5.18
N ALA A 127 7.63 3.14 4.14
CA ALA A 127 6.84 3.20 2.93
C ALA A 127 5.70 2.18 3.05
N ILE A 128 4.47 2.67 2.99
CA ILE A 128 3.25 1.89 3.17
C ILE A 128 2.47 1.92 1.86
N GLY A 129 1.98 0.77 1.39
CA GLY A 129 1.24 0.67 0.13
C GLY A 129 0.08 1.65 0.05
N CYS A 130 -0.22 2.07 -1.19
CA CYS A 130 -1.23 3.07 -1.49
C CYS A 130 -2.33 2.49 -2.39
N SER A 131 -3.51 3.08 -2.29
CA SER A 131 -4.67 2.78 -3.12
C SER A 131 -4.50 3.15 -4.61
N PHE A 132 -3.50 3.95 -4.99
CA PHE A 132 -3.32 4.30 -6.41
C PHE A 132 -2.86 3.11 -7.24
N SER A 133 -1.93 2.31 -6.71
CA SER A 133 -1.49 1.07 -7.36
C SER A 133 -2.62 0.04 -7.40
N PHE A 134 -3.43 0.00 -6.34
CA PHE A 134 -4.65 -0.81 -6.26
C PHE A 134 -5.66 -0.48 -7.36
N GLU A 135 -5.93 0.81 -7.59
CA GLU A 135 -6.89 1.26 -8.60
C GLU A 135 -6.48 0.88 -10.02
N ARG A 136 -5.18 0.94 -10.31
CA ARG A 136 -4.66 0.48 -11.61
C ARG A 136 -4.92 -1.00 -11.86
N VAL A 137 -4.72 -1.84 -10.84
CA VAL A 137 -5.00 -3.28 -10.91
C VAL A 137 -6.47 -3.54 -11.22
N LEU A 138 -7.38 -2.87 -10.51
CA LEU A 138 -8.81 -2.98 -10.76
C LEU A 138 -9.20 -2.57 -12.19
N GLN A 139 -8.66 -1.47 -12.69
CA GLN A 139 -8.94 -0.99 -14.06
C GLN A 139 -8.46 -1.96 -15.14
N VAL A 140 -7.26 -2.55 -14.99
CA VAL A 140 -6.73 -3.53 -15.94
C VAL A 140 -7.60 -4.79 -16.00
N GLU A 141 -8.19 -5.19 -14.88
CA GLU A 141 -9.11 -6.33 -14.78
C GLU A 141 -10.56 -6.00 -15.20
N GLY A 142 -10.79 -4.79 -15.70
CA GLY A 142 -12.07 -4.33 -16.24
C GLY A 142 -13.07 -3.85 -15.19
N VAL A 143 -12.65 -3.57 -13.95
CA VAL A 143 -13.50 -2.91 -12.95
C VAL A 143 -13.55 -1.43 -13.25
N ARG A 144 -14.77 -0.91 -13.45
CA ARG A 144 -14.97 0.52 -13.64
C ARG A 144 -14.86 1.27 -12.31
N LEU A 145 -14.05 2.33 -12.28
CA LEU A 145 -13.88 3.20 -11.12
C LEU A 145 -14.41 4.61 -11.41
N ARG A 146 -15.67 4.86 -11.06
CA ARG A 146 -16.38 6.09 -11.44
C ARG A 146 -15.69 7.37 -10.96
N HIS A 147 -15.08 7.36 -9.78
CA HIS A 147 -14.36 8.54 -9.30
C HIS A 147 -13.22 8.94 -10.25
N LEU A 148 -12.54 7.97 -10.88
CA LEU A 148 -11.51 8.28 -11.87
C LEU A 148 -12.10 8.80 -13.18
N ASP A 149 -13.20 8.21 -13.67
CA ASP A 149 -13.91 8.68 -14.86
C ASP A 149 -14.38 10.13 -14.72
N GLU A 150 -14.79 10.53 -13.51
CA GLU A 150 -15.27 11.86 -13.16
C GLU A 150 -14.15 12.83 -12.74
N GLY A 151 -12.87 12.42 -12.85
CA GLY A 151 -11.72 13.27 -12.48
C GLY A 151 -11.65 13.59 -10.97
N ASN A 152 -12.21 12.72 -10.13
CA ASN A 152 -12.32 12.84 -8.68
C ASN A 152 -11.44 11.77 -7.99
N VAL A 153 -11.45 11.74 -6.66
CA VAL A 153 -10.77 10.73 -5.82
C VAL A 153 -11.78 9.91 -5.03
N SER A 154 -11.37 8.76 -4.50
CA SER A 154 -12.21 7.98 -3.59
C SER A 154 -12.43 8.74 -2.28
N ALA A 155 -13.66 8.71 -1.77
CA ALA A 155 -13.98 9.26 -0.46
C ALA A 155 -13.44 8.34 0.65
N MET A 156 -12.97 8.92 1.75
CA MET A 156 -12.51 8.17 2.91
C MET A 156 -13.46 8.35 4.09
N TYR A 157 -13.52 7.38 4.99
CA TYR A 157 -14.38 7.43 6.17
C TYR A 157 -13.68 6.80 7.37
N VAL A 158 -13.91 7.38 8.55
CA VAL A 158 -13.51 6.79 9.82
C VAL A 158 -14.62 5.83 10.24
N THR A 159 -14.27 4.57 10.50
CA THR A 159 -15.22 3.53 10.93
C THR A 159 -15.28 3.44 12.46
N ASP A 160 -16.20 2.64 12.98
CA ASP A 160 -16.20 2.18 14.38
C ASP A 160 -15.38 0.88 14.61
N ILE A 161 -14.77 0.34 13.55
CA ILE A 161 -13.90 -0.83 13.63
C ILE A 161 -12.54 -0.40 14.18
N GLU A 162 -12.18 -0.89 15.36
CA GLU A 162 -10.87 -0.60 15.95
C GLU A 162 -9.75 -1.45 15.32
N THR A 163 -8.61 -0.82 15.10
CA THR A 163 -7.37 -1.51 14.72
C THR A 163 -6.79 -2.30 15.90
N VAL A 164 -5.97 -3.30 15.60
CA VAL A 164 -5.22 -4.01 16.64
C VAL A 164 -4.03 -3.16 17.08
N PRO A 165 -3.98 -2.65 18.32
CA PRO A 165 -2.97 -1.66 18.73
C PRO A 165 -1.58 -2.28 18.89
N ALA A 166 -0.54 -1.45 18.81
CA ALA A 166 0.82 -1.80 19.24
C ALA A 166 1.57 -0.55 19.75
N GLY A 167 2.11 -0.63 20.97
CA GLY A 167 2.71 0.52 21.64
C GLY A 167 1.71 1.68 21.76
N ARG A 168 2.09 2.86 21.27
CA ARG A 168 1.24 4.07 21.28
C ARG A 168 0.29 4.15 20.07
N PHE A 169 0.38 3.22 19.12
CA PHE A 169 -0.41 3.25 17.88
C PHE A 169 -1.68 2.43 18.02
N GLY A 170 -2.80 3.03 17.62
CA GLY A 170 -4.12 2.41 17.63
C GLY A 170 -5.21 3.39 17.19
N GLY A 171 -6.43 2.90 17.15
CA GLY A 171 -7.63 3.67 16.86
C GLY A 171 -8.47 3.12 15.71
N PRO A 172 -9.48 3.88 15.25
CA PRO A 172 -10.42 3.40 14.27
C PRO A 172 -9.73 3.21 12.93
N LEU A 173 -10.16 2.16 12.23
CA LEU A 173 -9.80 1.88 10.87
C LEU A 173 -10.40 2.96 9.96
N VAL A 174 -9.57 3.49 9.07
CA VAL A 174 -10.03 4.36 7.98
C VAL A 174 -10.23 3.51 6.74
N VAL A 175 -11.36 3.69 6.07
CA VAL A 175 -11.68 3.04 4.80
C VAL A 175 -11.77 4.04 3.67
N SER A 176 -11.48 3.59 2.45
CA SER A 176 -11.83 4.28 1.20
C SER A 176 -13.05 3.61 0.59
N MET A 177 -13.98 4.41 0.08
CA MET A 177 -15.22 3.95 -0.55
C MET A 177 -15.12 4.10 -2.08
N ARG A 178 -15.57 3.08 -2.79
CA ARG A 178 -15.81 3.11 -4.23
C ARG A 178 -17.28 2.81 -4.49
N ALA A 179 -17.93 3.65 -5.29
CA ALA A 179 -19.28 3.41 -5.78
C ALA A 179 -19.19 2.43 -6.96
N LEU A 180 -19.69 1.21 -6.78
CA LEU A 180 -19.57 0.13 -7.76
C LEU A 180 -20.93 -0.48 -8.05
N THR A 181 -21.13 -0.93 -9.28
CA THR A 181 -22.25 -1.83 -9.60
C THR A 181 -22.07 -3.18 -8.89
N ALA A 182 -23.13 -3.98 -8.76
CA ALA A 182 -23.00 -5.32 -8.17
C ALA A 182 -21.99 -6.21 -8.91
N ALA A 183 -21.96 -6.14 -10.24
CA ALA A 183 -21.01 -6.91 -11.06
C ALA A 183 -19.57 -6.46 -10.84
N ASP A 184 -19.32 -5.14 -10.79
CA ASP A 184 -18.01 -4.58 -10.50
C ASP A 184 -17.56 -4.89 -9.07
N ALA A 185 -18.46 -4.85 -8.09
CA ALA A 185 -18.16 -5.17 -6.70
C ALA A 185 -17.69 -6.62 -6.54
N ILE A 186 -18.35 -7.58 -7.20
CA ILE A 186 -17.94 -8.99 -7.21
C ILE A 186 -16.56 -9.14 -7.84
N ARG A 187 -16.35 -8.55 -9.02
CA ARG A 187 -15.08 -8.61 -9.74
C ARG A 187 -13.95 -7.97 -8.92
N ALA A 188 -14.17 -6.78 -8.39
CA ALA A 188 -13.22 -6.05 -7.56
C ALA A 188 -12.83 -6.87 -6.33
N THR A 189 -13.79 -7.54 -5.68
CA THR A 189 -13.53 -8.42 -4.53
C THR A 189 -12.61 -9.58 -4.92
N ILE A 190 -12.90 -10.28 -6.01
CA ILE A 190 -12.11 -11.44 -6.45
C ILE A 190 -10.68 -11.04 -6.85
N VAL A 191 -10.55 -9.95 -7.61
CA VAL A 191 -9.26 -9.42 -8.06
C VAL A 191 -8.44 -8.95 -6.85
N SER A 192 -9.02 -8.07 -6.03
CA SER A 192 -8.32 -7.46 -4.91
C SER A 192 -7.87 -8.45 -3.85
N ALA A 193 -8.63 -9.53 -3.61
CA ALA A 193 -8.26 -10.59 -2.66
C ALA A 193 -6.92 -11.27 -2.99
N ARG A 194 -6.50 -11.26 -4.26
CA ARG A 194 -5.22 -11.84 -4.71
C ARG A 194 -4.03 -10.92 -4.48
N HIS A 195 -4.27 -9.67 -4.07
CA HIS A 195 -3.26 -8.64 -3.91
C HIS A 195 -3.30 -8.01 -2.51
N PRO A 196 -3.01 -8.78 -1.44
CA PRO A 196 -2.99 -8.27 -0.06
C PRO A 196 -1.99 -7.12 0.15
N GLN A 197 -0.93 -7.02 -0.67
CA GLN A 197 0.03 -5.92 -0.70
C GLN A 197 -0.58 -4.58 -1.16
N PHE A 198 -1.78 -4.60 -1.74
CA PHE A 198 -2.55 -3.43 -2.20
C PHE A 198 -3.93 -3.38 -1.54
N HIS A 199 -3.99 -3.53 -0.22
CA HIS A 199 -5.19 -3.54 0.63
C HIS A 199 -6.02 -4.83 0.65
N GLY A 200 -5.83 -5.74 -0.30
CA GLY A 200 -6.55 -7.01 -0.31
C GLY A 200 -8.05 -6.84 -0.58
N ALA A 201 -8.83 -7.80 -0.11
CA ALA A 201 -10.28 -7.80 -0.28
C ALA A 201 -10.95 -6.59 0.43
N PRO A 202 -12.10 -6.10 -0.08
CA PRO A 202 -12.91 -5.14 0.66
C PRO A 202 -13.34 -5.74 2.00
N ILE A 203 -13.43 -4.89 3.03
CA ILE A 203 -13.88 -5.32 4.36
C ILE A 203 -15.38 -5.17 4.54
N HIS A 204 -16.05 -4.39 3.69
CA HIS A 204 -17.48 -4.11 3.81
C HIS A 204 -18.11 -3.73 2.48
N LEU A 205 -19.34 -4.17 2.25
CA LEU A 205 -20.15 -3.91 1.07
C LEU A 205 -21.55 -3.47 1.51
N GLY A 206 -22.06 -2.37 0.94
CA GLY A 206 -23.37 -1.86 1.30
C GLY A 206 -23.42 -1.22 2.70
N MET A 207 -24.64 -1.03 3.22
CA MET A 207 -24.99 -0.61 4.59
C MET A 207 -23.87 0.10 5.38
N PRO A 208 -23.51 1.35 5.04
CA PRO A 208 -22.37 2.06 5.67
C PRO A 208 -22.47 2.16 7.20
N GLN A 209 -23.69 2.21 7.73
CA GLN A 209 -23.96 2.33 9.16
C GLN A 209 -23.49 1.10 9.95
N ALA A 210 -23.36 -0.07 9.31
CA ALA A 210 -22.85 -1.28 9.95
C ALA A 210 -21.35 -1.21 10.29
N ILE A 211 -20.63 -0.20 9.77
CA ILE A 211 -19.23 0.10 10.10
C ILE A 211 -19.08 1.53 10.64
N GLY A 212 -20.14 2.07 11.26
CA GLY A 212 -20.13 3.39 11.90
C GLY A 212 -20.16 4.59 10.97
N ILE A 213 -20.53 4.41 9.69
CA ILE A 213 -20.65 5.52 8.72
C ILE A 213 -22.11 5.92 8.58
N ASP A 214 -22.52 6.97 9.27
CA ASP A 214 -23.91 7.45 9.27
C ASP A 214 -24.33 8.12 7.96
N ASP A 215 -23.42 8.91 7.37
CA ASP A 215 -23.70 9.78 6.22
C ASP A 215 -22.52 9.81 5.24
N LEU A 216 -22.72 9.24 4.04
CA LEU A 216 -21.72 9.27 2.97
C LEU A 216 -21.39 10.68 2.50
N ALA A 217 -22.28 11.66 2.67
CA ALA A 217 -22.00 13.05 2.28
C ALA A 217 -20.93 13.73 3.16
N ARG A 218 -20.47 13.07 4.23
CA ARG A 218 -19.49 13.61 5.20
C ARG A 218 -18.21 12.77 5.24
N PRO A 219 -17.41 12.78 4.17
CA PRO A 219 -16.18 12.01 4.14
C PRO A 219 -15.13 12.59 5.09
N TYR A 220 -14.27 11.71 5.62
CA TYR A 220 -13.05 12.09 6.32
C TYR A 220 -12.18 12.99 5.43
N GLY A 221 -11.91 14.20 5.90
CA GLY A 221 -11.14 15.19 5.16
C GLY A 221 -11.91 15.97 4.10
N GLY A 222 -13.23 15.76 3.96
CA GLY A 222 -14.13 16.63 3.19
C GLY A 222 -13.96 16.58 1.67
N HIS A 223 -13.43 15.49 1.11
CA HIS A 223 -13.23 15.33 -0.34
C HIS A 223 -13.55 13.90 -0.80
N GLY A 224 -13.67 13.74 -2.12
CA GLY A 224 -13.91 12.47 -2.81
C GLY A 224 -15.37 12.26 -3.24
N LEU A 225 -15.59 11.20 -4.01
CA LEU A 225 -16.91 10.83 -4.52
C LEU A 225 -17.76 10.19 -3.40
N THR A 226 -18.88 10.83 -3.06
CA THR A 226 -19.76 10.45 -1.95
C THR A 226 -21.15 9.97 -2.40
N SER A 227 -21.56 10.31 -3.61
CA SER A 227 -22.87 9.96 -4.16
C SER A 227 -22.87 8.56 -4.78
N LEU A 228 -24.03 7.92 -4.77
CA LEU A 228 -24.28 6.63 -5.43
C LEU A 228 -25.34 6.80 -6.51
N ARG A 229 -25.20 6.08 -7.62
CA ARG A 229 -26.28 5.88 -8.60
C ARG A 229 -27.23 4.79 -8.12
N ALA A 230 -28.40 4.69 -8.74
CA ALA A 230 -29.46 3.75 -8.34
C ALA A 230 -29.04 2.28 -8.43
N ASP A 231 -28.09 1.95 -9.31
CA ASP A 231 -27.56 0.61 -9.55
C ASP A 231 -26.20 0.36 -8.85
N GLU A 232 -25.75 1.30 -8.03
CA GLU A 232 -24.48 1.23 -7.32
C GLU A 232 -24.65 0.96 -5.83
N LEU A 233 -23.63 0.36 -5.24
CA LEU A 233 -23.46 0.21 -3.81
C LEU A 233 -22.08 0.74 -3.38
N PRO A 234 -21.95 1.21 -2.12
CA PRO A 234 -20.66 1.59 -1.58
C PRO A 234 -19.87 0.34 -1.21
N VAL A 235 -18.62 0.26 -1.64
CA VAL A 235 -17.69 -0.83 -1.29
C VAL A 235 -16.46 -0.24 -0.63
N PHE A 236 -16.07 -0.80 0.52
CA PHE A 236 -15.10 -0.20 1.42
C PHE A 236 -13.83 -1.05 1.53
N TRP A 237 -12.68 -0.42 1.27
CA TRP A 237 -11.36 -1.00 1.49
C TRP A 237 -10.64 -0.29 2.61
N PRO A 238 -9.84 -1.00 3.42
CA PRO A 238 -8.89 -0.38 4.33
C PRO A 238 -8.01 0.65 3.62
N CYS A 239 -7.69 1.76 4.29
CA CYS A 239 -6.95 2.87 3.70
C CYS A 239 -5.71 3.22 4.53
N GLY A 240 -4.62 3.59 3.86
CA GLY A 240 -3.37 4.05 4.48
C GLY A 240 -3.53 5.29 5.38
N ALA A 241 -4.63 6.05 5.23
CA ALA A 241 -5.01 7.13 6.15
C ALA A 241 -5.18 6.65 7.60
N THR A 242 -5.35 5.35 7.83
CA THR A 242 -5.31 4.71 9.16
C THR A 242 -3.99 5.00 9.89
N ALA A 243 -2.85 5.04 9.18
CA ALA A 243 -1.57 5.39 9.79
C ALA A 243 -1.54 6.86 10.24
N GLN A 244 -2.19 7.75 9.49
CA GLN A 244 -2.26 9.17 9.86
C GLN A 244 -3.07 9.36 11.15
N LEU A 245 -4.23 8.72 11.29
CA LEU A 245 -4.99 8.75 12.54
C LEU A 245 -4.21 8.13 13.71
N ALA A 246 -3.53 7.00 13.47
CA ALA A 246 -2.70 6.37 14.49
C ALA A 246 -1.55 7.28 14.94
N ALA A 247 -0.91 8.03 14.02
CA ALA A 247 0.13 8.98 14.36
C ALA A 247 -0.39 10.18 15.17
N LEU A 248 -1.57 10.71 14.81
CA LEU A 248 -2.24 11.76 15.57
C LEU A 248 -2.52 11.31 17.01
N ARG A 249 -3.08 10.10 17.18
CA ARG A 249 -3.41 9.53 18.48
C ARG A 249 -2.18 9.16 19.30
N ALA A 250 -1.15 8.64 18.65
CA ALA A 250 0.11 8.30 19.32
C ALA A 250 0.73 9.54 19.98
N ALA A 251 0.45 10.75 19.46
CA ALA A 251 0.89 12.02 20.02
C ALA A 251 2.40 12.03 20.33
N LEU A 252 3.18 11.56 19.36
CA LEU A 252 4.64 11.50 19.46
C LEU A 252 5.23 12.92 19.50
N PRO A 253 6.41 13.14 20.11
CA PRO A 253 7.05 14.44 20.14
C PRO A 253 7.28 15.04 18.73
N LEU A 254 7.51 14.17 17.76
CA LEU A 254 7.64 14.52 16.35
C LEU A 254 7.26 13.31 15.47
N CYS A 255 6.47 13.56 14.44
CA CYS A 255 6.11 12.60 13.40
C CYS A 255 5.92 13.35 12.08
N ILE A 256 6.38 12.79 10.97
CA ILE A 256 6.27 13.42 9.65
C ILE A 256 5.62 12.43 8.69
N THR A 257 4.65 12.88 7.91
CA THR A 257 4.08 12.11 6.80
C THR A 257 4.23 12.87 5.49
N HIS A 258 3.99 12.21 4.37
CA HIS A 258 3.68 12.90 3.13
C HIS A 258 2.41 13.78 3.25
N TYR A 259 2.32 14.82 2.41
CA TYR A 259 1.08 15.56 2.19
C TYR A 259 0.10 14.72 1.37
N LYS A 260 -1.20 14.91 1.61
CA LYS A 260 -2.25 14.12 0.98
C LYS A 260 -2.12 14.19 -0.54
N ALA A 261 -2.18 13.04 -1.22
CA ALA A 261 -2.04 12.90 -2.67
C ALA A 261 -0.68 13.32 -3.27
N HIS A 262 0.33 13.62 -2.44
CA HIS A 262 1.73 13.73 -2.87
C HIS A 262 2.46 12.48 -2.38
N MET A 263 2.36 11.38 -3.12
CA MET A 263 2.89 10.10 -2.66
C MET A 263 4.41 9.99 -2.89
N LEU A 264 5.04 9.04 -2.19
CA LEU A 264 6.40 8.60 -2.49
C LEU A 264 6.38 7.74 -3.76
N VAL A 265 6.99 8.21 -4.85
CA VAL A 265 7.00 7.50 -6.14
C VAL A 265 8.21 6.57 -6.21
N THR A 266 7.98 5.28 -6.48
CA THR A 266 9.02 4.24 -6.52
C THR A 266 9.39 3.85 -7.95
N ASP A 267 10.51 3.13 -8.11
CA ASP A 267 10.92 2.50 -9.38
C ASP A 267 10.27 1.12 -9.56
N LEU A 268 9.49 0.63 -8.60
CA LEU A 268 8.86 -0.69 -8.65
C LEU A 268 7.69 -0.68 -9.63
N PRO A 269 7.72 -1.45 -10.73
CA PRO A 269 6.57 -1.59 -11.61
C PRO A 269 5.43 -2.31 -10.87
N ILE A 270 4.20 -1.85 -11.05
CA ILE A 270 3.02 -2.50 -10.45
C ILE A 270 2.93 -3.96 -10.92
N ALA A 271 3.22 -4.23 -12.19
CA ALA A 271 3.17 -5.57 -12.78
C ALA A 271 4.04 -6.58 -12.01
N ASP A 272 5.24 -6.18 -11.61
CA ASP A 272 6.19 -7.04 -10.91
C ASP A 272 5.70 -7.37 -9.50
N VAL A 273 5.04 -6.40 -8.84
CA VAL A 273 4.49 -6.57 -7.50
C VAL A 273 3.18 -7.37 -7.51
N VAL A 274 2.38 -7.25 -8.57
CA VAL A 274 1.15 -8.02 -8.78
C VAL A 274 1.45 -9.51 -9.03
N GLY A 275 2.56 -9.82 -9.71
CA GLY A 275 3.01 -11.18 -9.98
C GLY A 275 3.78 -11.85 -8.83
N ALA A 276 4.13 -11.10 -7.79
CA ALA A 276 4.93 -11.60 -6.68
C ALA A 276 4.09 -12.41 -5.66
N PRO A 277 4.65 -13.48 -5.05
CA PRO A 277 3.97 -14.27 -4.03
C PRO A 277 3.65 -13.45 -2.76
N ALA A 278 2.64 -13.87 -2.00
CA ALA A 278 2.28 -13.26 -0.73
C ALA A 278 3.46 -13.27 0.26
N GLY A 279 3.79 -12.11 0.84
CA GLY A 279 4.97 -11.93 1.70
C GLY A 279 6.21 -11.40 0.99
N TRP A 280 6.11 -11.06 -0.30
CA TRP A 280 7.17 -10.38 -1.02
C TRP A 280 7.46 -8.99 -0.43
N GLY A 281 8.74 -8.76 -0.12
CA GLY A 281 9.32 -7.45 0.11
C GLY A 281 10.57 -7.33 -0.77
N PRO A 282 10.93 -6.13 -1.23
CA PRO A 282 12.03 -5.92 -2.19
C PRO A 282 13.44 -6.20 -1.64
N GLY A 283 13.57 -6.96 -0.53
CA GLY A 283 14.82 -7.46 0.04
C GLY A 283 14.98 -8.99 0.03
N HIS A 284 14.06 -9.74 -0.58
CA HIS A 284 14.11 -11.22 -0.67
C HIS A 284 14.56 -11.75 -2.04
N ALA A 285 15.48 -11.06 -2.72
CA ALA A 285 16.20 -11.68 -3.82
C ALA A 285 17.19 -12.71 -3.24
N GLN A 286 16.73 -13.95 -3.04
CA GLN A 286 17.65 -15.07 -2.90
C GLN A 286 18.42 -15.18 -4.22
N GLU A 287 19.75 -15.12 -4.13
CA GLU A 287 20.62 -15.51 -5.24
C GLU A 287 20.19 -16.89 -5.76
N PRO A 288 20.11 -17.09 -7.09
CA PRO A 288 19.81 -18.42 -7.62
C PRO A 288 20.88 -19.39 -7.11
N PRO A 289 20.51 -20.59 -6.63
CA PRO A 289 21.51 -21.56 -6.20
C PRO A 289 22.45 -21.86 -7.36
N SER A 290 23.74 -21.65 -7.13
CA SER A 290 24.79 -21.97 -8.08
C SER A 290 24.68 -23.46 -8.45
N SER A 291 24.45 -23.73 -9.73
CA SER A 291 24.41 -25.08 -10.28
C SER A 291 25.80 -25.71 -10.17
N SER A 292 26.05 -26.36 -9.05
CA SER A 292 27.22 -27.22 -8.87
C SER A 292 26.86 -28.59 -9.43
N PHE A 293 27.37 -28.87 -10.62
CA PHE A 293 27.37 -30.18 -11.25
C PHE A 293 27.94 -31.22 -10.28
N ILE A 294 27.14 -32.25 -9.94
CA ILE A 294 27.70 -33.53 -9.49
C ILE A 294 27.60 -34.50 -10.65
N HIS A 295 28.77 -34.76 -11.20
CA HIS A 295 29.08 -35.81 -12.14
C HIS A 295 29.02 -37.14 -11.39
N THR A 296 28.16 -38.07 -11.80
CA THR A 296 28.44 -39.50 -11.56
C THR A 296 27.90 -40.35 -12.71
N SER A 297 28.82 -41.14 -13.22
CA SER A 297 28.82 -41.95 -14.43
C SER A 297 27.93 -43.19 -14.30
N ALA A 298 27.41 -43.66 -15.43
CA ALA A 298 26.82 -44.99 -15.57
C ALA A 298 27.91 -46.09 -15.50
N HIS A 299 27.62 -47.21 -14.83
CA HIS A 299 27.66 -48.56 -15.44
C HIS A 299 27.41 -49.71 -14.44
N ASN A 300 26.50 -50.60 -14.87
CA ASN A 300 26.49 -52.07 -14.83
C ASN A 300 26.28 -52.92 -13.55
N THR A 301 25.23 -53.76 -13.66
CA THR A 301 25.14 -55.22 -13.35
C THR A 301 25.65 -55.73 -12.00
N ASP A 302 24.75 -56.28 -11.18
CA ASP A 302 24.63 -57.74 -11.02
C ASP A 302 23.43 -58.15 -10.16
N THR A 303 22.79 -59.24 -10.60
CA THR A 303 21.77 -60.01 -9.86
C THR A 303 22.46 -61.18 -9.15
N PRO A 304 21.92 -61.68 -8.03
CA PRO A 304 21.53 -63.10 -8.10
C PRO A 304 20.19 -63.41 -7.43
N ALA A 305 19.62 -64.50 -7.93
CA ALA A 305 18.31 -65.05 -7.64
C ALA A 305 18.26 -65.88 -6.34
N ALA A 306 17.06 -65.96 -5.74
CA ALA A 306 16.56 -67.13 -5.03
C ALA A 306 15.02 -67.15 -5.08
N ALA A 307 14.44 -68.31 -5.40
CA ALA A 307 13.03 -68.57 -5.68
C ALA A 307 12.36 -69.37 -4.51
N PRO A 308 11.19 -70.03 -4.69
CA PRO A 308 9.84 -69.45 -4.65
C PRO A 308 8.88 -70.22 -3.71
N ALA A 309 7.70 -69.64 -3.42
CA ALA A 309 6.42 -70.33 -3.07
C ALA A 309 5.38 -69.25 -2.71
N THR A 310 4.08 -69.29 -2.94
CA THR A 310 3.08 -70.12 -3.64
C THR A 310 1.79 -69.27 -3.55
N ALA A 311 0.98 -69.15 -4.60
CA ALA A 311 -0.37 -68.58 -4.50
C ALA A 311 -1.40 -69.68 -4.19
N PRO A 312 -2.59 -69.34 -3.66
CA PRO A 312 -3.71 -69.08 -4.57
C PRO A 312 -4.66 -67.92 -4.16
N ARG A 313 -5.35 -67.35 -5.15
CA ARG A 313 -6.58 -66.51 -5.06
C ARG A 313 -7.83 -67.43 -4.95
N PRO A 314 -9.11 -66.96 -4.97
CA PRO A 314 -9.75 -65.64 -4.71
C PRO A 314 -11.01 -65.74 -3.79
N GLY A 315 -11.68 -64.61 -3.47
CA GLY A 315 -13.15 -64.57 -3.35
C GLY A 315 -13.80 -63.69 -2.25
N GLY A 316 -14.88 -62.97 -2.64
CA GLY A 316 -15.98 -62.45 -1.79
C GLY A 316 -15.72 -61.11 -1.09
N GLN A 317 -16.30 -59.95 -1.45
CA GLN A 317 -17.69 -59.47 -1.34
C GLN A 317 -18.32 -59.48 0.08
N GLN A 318 -18.85 -58.29 0.45
CA GLN A 318 -19.81 -57.92 1.51
C GLN A 318 -19.26 -57.76 2.94
N GLU A 319 -19.34 -56.55 3.50
CA GLU A 319 -20.54 -55.91 4.10
C GLU A 319 -20.54 -54.40 3.83
#